data_AF-G4CEM7-F1
#
_entry.id   AF-G4CEM7-F1
#
_cell.length_a   1.000
_cell.length_b   1.000
_cell.length_c   1.000
_cell.angle_alpha   90.00
_cell.angle_beta   90.00
_cell.angle_gamma   90.00
#
_symmetry.space_group_name_H-M   'P 1'
#
loop_
_entity.id
_entity.type
_entity.pdbx_description
1 polymer ?
#
loop_
_entity_poly.entity_id
_entity_poly.type
_entity_poly.pdbx_seq_one_letter_code
_entity_poly.pdbx_strand_id
1 'polypeptide(L)'
;MKMNQKLWLLCISAALGLAACGGQNDAQTPAQSTSGNEAAAPSEASAQAPAVNLLRDAQALQAAEDALKALPQFGGKPLNVFQNVHFYGGSYDSKIKINIQDPNNPENIDHYIYKNGQWSEPQPVKLSGDGDMSANVTPLDQIKFATVAEIAKVWHEKAVEVQAKETEADHIYFSLTVHLQKRSWETSNIETDRAEYSLDFDQNGKLLDFSKR
;
A
#
# COMPACT_ATOMS: atom_id res chain seq x y z
N MET A 1 1.58 -63.49 -4.32
CA MET A 1 2.88 -62.83 -4.06
C MET A 1 2.58 -61.62 -3.19
N LYS A 2 2.72 -61.73 -1.88
CA LYS A 2 3.90 -61.51 -1.02
C LYS A 2 3.93 -60.08 -0.46
N MET A 3 3.97 -60.08 0.87
CA MET A 3 3.72 -59.07 1.88
C MET A 3 5.04 -58.42 2.34
N ASN A 4 4.92 -57.37 3.17
CA ASN A 4 5.85 -56.83 4.20
C ASN A 4 6.15 -55.34 3.97
N GLN A 5 5.71 -54.37 4.77
CA GLN A 5 5.87 -54.13 6.23
C GLN A 5 7.33 -54.15 6.71
N LYS A 6 7.84 -52.99 7.16
CA LYS A 6 8.50 -52.82 8.46
C LYS A 6 8.67 -51.36 8.87
N LEU A 7 8.41 -51.17 10.15
CA LEU A 7 8.43 -49.99 11.01
C LEU A 7 9.61 -50.19 12.00
N TRP A 8 10.23 -49.10 12.51
CA TRP A 8 10.83 -48.88 13.87
C TRP A 8 12.07 -47.96 13.80
N LEU A 9 12.01 -46.73 14.39
CA LEU A 9 12.43 -46.29 15.76
C LEU A 9 13.98 -46.04 15.86
N LEU A 10 14.58 -45.12 16.64
CA LEU A 10 14.26 -44.57 17.96
C LEU A 10 15.13 -43.31 18.27
N CYS A 11 14.71 -42.58 19.30
CA CYS A 11 15.17 -41.33 19.93
C CYS A 11 16.62 -41.24 20.44
N ILE A 12 17.10 -40.00 20.70
CA ILE A 12 17.92 -39.67 21.89
C ILE A 12 17.44 -38.35 22.50
N SER A 13 16.95 -38.44 23.72
CA SER A 13 16.75 -37.34 24.67
C SER A 13 17.99 -37.21 25.56
N ALA A 14 18.36 -36.01 25.98
CA ALA A 14 19.20 -35.80 27.15
C ALA A 14 18.68 -34.60 27.95
N ALA A 15 18.17 -34.89 29.14
CA ALA A 15 17.94 -33.97 30.24
C ALA A 15 18.97 -34.27 31.33
N LEU A 16 19.37 -33.26 32.12
CA LEU A 16 19.97 -33.27 33.49
C LEU A 16 20.69 -31.92 33.67
N GLY A 17 20.58 -31.14 34.74
CA GLY A 17 19.91 -31.25 36.03
C GLY A 17 20.14 -29.96 36.84
N LEU A 18 19.32 -29.72 37.86
CA LEU A 18 19.34 -28.58 38.79
C LEU A 18 20.20 -28.85 40.05
N ALA A 19 20.92 -27.83 40.55
CA ALA A 19 21.29 -27.58 41.96
C ALA A 19 21.83 -26.13 42.04
N ALA A 20 21.25 -25.14 42.73
CA ALA A 20 20.99 -24.94 44.17
C ALA A 20 22.19 -24.37 44.98
N CYS A 21 22.02 -23.12 45.42
CA CYS A 21 22.49 -22.42 46.64
C CYS A 21 23.97 -22.36 47.06
N GLY A 22 24.43 -21.18 47.47
CA GLY A 22 25.53 -21.01 48.43
C GLY A 22 26.24 -19.67 48.34
N GLY A 23 26.21 -18.88 49.41
CA GLY A 23 26.69 -17.50 49.46
C GLY A 23 28.19 -17.30 49.69
N GLN A 24 28.64 -16.10 49.30
CA GLN A 24 29.46 -15.13 50.06
C GLN A 24 30.71 -15.64 50.80
N ASN A 25 31.90 -15.22 50.35
CA ASN A 25 32.88 -14.49 51.17
C ASN A 25 34.11 -14.00 50.38
N ASP A 26 34.73 -13.00 50.99
CA ASP A 26 35.62 -11.96 50.49
C ASP A 26 37.04 -12.36 50.03
N ALA A 27 37.60 -11.40 49.30
CA ALA A 27 39.01 -10.98 49.28
C ALA A 27 40.00 -11.76 48.40
N GLN A 28 40.42 -11.14 47.28
CA GLN A 28 41.76 -10.55 47.08
C GLN A 28 42.04 -10.36 45.57
N THR A 29 42.24 -9.10 45.16
CA THR A 29 42.93 -8.64 43.93
C THR A 29 44.43 -9.05 44.01
N PRO A 30 45.29 -8.97 42.96
CA PRO A 30 45.07 -8.43 41.61
C PRO A 30 45.74 -9.22 40.46
N ALA A 31 45.19 -9.17 39.25
CA ALA A 31 45.99 -9.23 38.02
C ALA A 31 45.19 -8.69 36.83
N GLN A 32 45.89 -7.91 36.02
CA GLN A 32 45.40 -7.16 34.86
C GLN A 32 44.64 -8.06 33.88
N SER A 33 43.53 -7.55 33.34
CA SER A 33 42.93 -8.07 32.12
C SER A 33 42.45 -6.89 31.29
N THR A 34 43.21 -6.69 30.23
CA THR A 34 42.95 -5.98 28.99
C THR A 34 41.49 -5.63 28.71
N SER A 35 41.28 -4.34 28.47
CA SER A 35 40.09 -3.75 27.88
C SER A 35 39.68 -4.50 26.60
N GLY A 36 38.57 -5.24 26.68
CA GLY A 36 37.88 -5.79 25.52
C GLY A 36 37.16 -4.67 24.81
N ASN A 37 37.75 -4.21 23.71
CA ASN A 37 37.11 -3.33 22.75
C ASN A 37 36.13 -4.18 21.92
N GLU A 38 34.89 -4.30 22.39
CA GLU A 38 33.82 -4.94 21.63
C GLU A 38 33.35 -3.95 20.56
N ALA A 39 33.95 -4.08 19.38
CA ALA A 39 33.58 -3.34 18.19
C ALA A 39 32.12 -3.66 17.84
N ALA A 40 31.26 -2.66 18.02
CA ALA A 40 29.91 -2.66 17.46
C ALA A 40 30.01 -2.89 15.96
N ALA A 41 29.50 -4.02 15.50
CA ALA A 41 29.32 -4.28 14.08
C ALA A 41 28.40 -3.19 13.50
N PRO A 42 28.79 -2.52 12.41
CA PRO A 42 27.89 -1.58 11.75
C PRO A 42 26.70 -2.37 11.20
N SER A 43 25.51 -2.06 11.71
CA SER A 43 24.25 -2.42 11.08
C SER A 43 24.33 -1.97 9.63
N GLU A 44 24.27 -2.94 8.70
CA GLU A 44 24.09 -2.66 7.29
C GLU A 44 22.78 -1.91 7.13
N ALA A 45 22.90 -0.58 7.04
CA ALA A 45 21.85 0.27 6.54
C ALA A 45 21.52 -0.26 5.14
N SER A 46 20.38 -0.93 5.03
CA SER A 46 19.81 -1.31 3.74
C SER A 46 19.75 -0.04 2.90
N ALA A 47 20.63 0.03 1.90
CA ALA A 47 20.57 1.07 0.90
C ALA A 47 19.23 0.88 0.17
N GLN A 48 18.24 1.67 0.58
CA GLN A 48 16.96 1.72 -0.10
C GLN A 48 17.25 2.16 -1.54
N ALA A 49 16.98 1.27 -2.49
CA ALA A 49 16.88 1.65 -3.88
C ALA A 49 15.98 2.89 -3.98
N PRO A 50 16.25 3.83 -4.91
CA PRO A 50 15.41 5.01 -5.06
C PRO A 50 13.96 4.56 -5.14
N ALA A 51 13.11 5.11 -4.27
CA ALA A 51 11.71 4.76 -4.22
C ALA A 51 11.12 5.03 -5.61
N VAL A 52 10.77 3.95 -6.32
CA VAL A 52 10.09 4.06 -7.62
C VAL A 52 8.77 4.80 -7.37
N ASN A 53 8.50 5.84 -8.16
CA ASN A 53 7.23 6.58 -8.07
C ASN A 53 6.08 5.60 -8.37
N LEU A 54 5.31 5.23 -7.34
CA LEU A 54 4.21 4.28 -7.44
C LEU A 54 3.25 4.62 -8.58
N LEU A 55 3.02 5.92 -8.82
CA LEU A 55 2.10 6.38 -9.86
C LEU A 55 2.54 6.02 -11.27
N ARG A 56 3.80 5.66 -11.50
CA ARG A 56 4.34 5.27 -12.81
C ARG A 56 4.63 3.78 -12.93
N ASP A 57 4.43 3.03 -11.85
CA ASP A 57 4.71 1.60 -11.80
C ASP A 57 3.40 0.81 -11.92
N ALA A 58 3.02 0.51 -13.16
CA ALA A 58 1.82 -0.26 -13.47
C ALA A 58 1.84 -1.65 -12.79
N GLN A 59 3.01 -2.26 -12.62
CA GLN A 59 3.13 -3.57 -11.98
C GLN A 59 2.91 -3.46 -10.46
N ALA A 60 3.50 -2.47 -9.80
CA ALA A 60 3.26 -2.22 -8.39
C ALA A 60 1.80 -1.83 -8.10
N LEU A 61 1.19 -1.04 -8.97
CA LEU A 61 -0.24 -0.70 -8.89
C LEU A 61 -1.13 -1.93 -9.03
N GLN A 62 -0.86 -2.80 -10.00
CA GLN A 62 -1.58 -4.07 -10.14
C GLN A 62 -1.37 -4.98 -8.93
N ALA A 63 -0.14 -5.07 -8.42
CA ALA A 63 0.16 -5.86 -7.23
C ALA A 63 -0.58 -5.33 -5.99
N ALA A 64 -0.72 -4.01 -5.85
CA ALA A 64 -1.51 -3.40 -4.78
C ALA A 64 -3.00 -3.75 -4.90
N GLU A 65 -3.57 -3.70 -6.11
CA GLU A 65 -4.95 -4.11 -6.38
C GLU A 65 -5.19 -5.59 -6.06
N ASP A 66 -4.30 -6.47 -6.51
CA ASP A 66 -4.38 -7.91 -6.27
C ASP A 66 -4.25 -8.22 -4.78
N ALA A 67 -3.33 -7.54 -4.08
CA ALA A 67 -3.16 -7.67 -2.64
C ALA A 67 -4.41 -7.19 -1.87
N LEU A 68 -5.12 -6.17 -2.35
CA LEU A 68 -6.38 -5.72 -1.75
C LEU A 68 -7.45 -6.80 -1.85
N LYS A 69 -7.64 -7.36 -3.05
CA LYS A 69 -8.62 -8.43 -3.31
C LYS A 69 -8.32 -9.69 -2.50
N ALA A 70 -7.05 -9.95 -2.21
CA ALA A 70 -6.60 -11.11 -1.46
C ALA A 70 -6.70 -10.95 0.08
N LEU A 71 -7.13 -9.80 0.60
CA LEU A 71 -7.26 -9.60 2.03
C LEU A 71 -8.22 -10.62 2.67
N PRO A 72 -7.81 -11.34 3.75
CA PRO A 72 -8.58 -12.46 4.30
C PRO A 72 -10.02 -12.12 4.69
N GLN A 73 -10.27 -10.92 5.21
CA GLN A 73 -11.60 -10.46 5.64
C GLN A 73 -12.62 -10.38 4.50
N PHE A 74 -12.16 -10.27 3.25
CA PHE A 74 -13.04 -10.24 2.09
C PHE A 74 -13.42 -11.64 1.61
N GLY A 75 -12.67 -12.67 2.00
CA GLY A 75 -12.98 -14.07 1.66
C GLY A 75 -13.11 -14.33 0.16
N GLY A 76 -12.42 -13.55 -0.68
CA GLY A 76 -12.49 -13.65 -2.15
C GLY A 76 -13.81 -13.14 -2.77
N LYS A 77 -14.66 -12.44 -2.01
CA LYS A 77 -15.88 -11.82 -2.54
C LYS A 77 -15.56 -10.63 -3.46
N PRO A 78 -16.43 -10.30 -4.43
CA PRO A 78 -16.35 -9.05 -5.16
C PRO A 78 -16.33 -7.84 -4.22
N LEU A 79 -15.54 -6.83 -4.56
CA LEU A 79 -15.38 -5.62 -3.77
C LEU A 79 -16.05 -4.43 -4.45
N ASN A 80 -16.58 -3.54 -3.62
CA ASN A 80 -17.19 -2.28 -4.02
C ASN A 80 -16.44 -1.13 -3.36
N VAL A 81 -15.98 -0.19 -4.16
CA VAL A 81 -15.30 1.03 -3.72
C VAL A 81 -16.35 2.08 -3.38
N PHE A 82 -16.26 2.65 -2.18
CA PHE A 82 -17.10 3.78 -1.78
C PHE A 82 -16.54 5.09 -2.34
N GLN A 83 -17.22 5.60 -3.36
CA GLN A 83 -16.99 6.84 -4.09
C GLN A 83 -15.62 7.00 -4.76
N ASN A 84 -14.51 6.99 -4.02
CA ASN A 84 -13.21 7.46 -4.50
C ASN A 84 -12.07 6.50 -4.17
N VAL A 85 -11.00 6.56 -4.97
CA VAL A 85 -9.68 5.97 -4.67
C VAL A 85 -8.62 7.02 -4.92
N HIS A 86 -7.74 7.26 -3.95
CA HIS A 86 -6.67 8.26 -4.06
C HIS A 86 -5.30 7.60 -4.12
N PHE A 87 -4.49 7.99 -5.10
CA PHE A 87 -3.13 7.51 -5.33
C PHE A 87 -2.17 8.68 -5.20
N TYR A 88 -1.19 8.56 -4.28
CA TYR A 88 -0.16 9.57 -4.07
C TYR A 88 1.21 9.03 -4.47
N GLY A 89 2.07 9.92 -4.96
CA GLY A 89 3.45 9.63 -5.32
C GLY A 89 4.22 10.90 -5.64
N GLY A 90 5.21 10.80 -6.53
CA GLY A 90 6.08 11.93 -6.89
C GLY A 90 6.79 12.52 -5.67
N SER A 91 6.58 13.81 -5.42
CA SER A 91 7.12 14.53 -4.27
C SER A 91 6.48 14.18 -2.92
N TYR A 92 5.39 13.40 -2.92
CA TYR A 92 4.75 12.88 -1.71
C TYR A 92 5.12 11.42 -1.42
N ASP A 93 4.98 11.07 -0.16
CA ASP A 93 5.03 9.69 0.32
C ASP A 93 4.00 8.80 -0.42
N SER A 94 4.51 7.79 -1.12
CA SER A 94 3.73 6.90 -1.98
C SER A 94 2.74 6.06 -1.15
N LYS A 95 1.46 6.21 -1.47
CA LYS A 95 0.37 5.47 -0.81
C LYS A 95 -0.91 5.47 -1.63
N ILE A 96 -1.76 4.48 -1.38
CA ILE A 96 -3.12 4.42 -1.90
C ILE A 96 -4.08 4.51 -0.73
N LYS A 97 -5.13 5.32 -0.85
CA LYS A 97 -6.22 5.43 0.12
C LYS A 97 -7.51 5.03 -0.55
N ILE A 98 -8.22 4.09 0.07
CA ILE A 98 -9.46 3.54 -0.48
C ILE A 98 -10.46 3.26 0.62
N ASN A 99 -11.73 3.47 0.32
CA ASN A 99 -12.84 3.08 1.17
C ASN A 99 -13.55 1.91 0.49
N ILE A 100 -13.71 0.79 1.19
CA ILE A 100 -14.35 -0.42 0.66
C ILE A 100 -15.62 -0.68 1.46
N GLN A 101 -16.69 -1.00 0.75
CA GLN A 101 -17.91 -1.52 1.35
C GLN A 101 -17.64 -2.94 1.88
N ASP A 102 -17.94 -3.19 3.14
CA ASP A 102 -17.76 -4.52 3.74
C ASP A 102 -18.67 -5.53 3.00
N PRO A 103 -18.09 -6.55 2.31
CA PRO A 103 -18.86 -7.52 1.56
C PRO A 103 -19.64 -8.52 2.44
N ASN A 104 -19.51 -8.43 3.77
CA ASN A 104 -20.30 -9.15 4.76
C ASN A 104 -21.39 -8.29 5.40
N ASN A 105 -21.22 -6.97 5.40
CA ASN A 105 -22.21 -6.01 5.88
C ASN A 105 -22.24 -4.76 4.98
N PRO A 106 -23.09 -4.75 3.92
CA PRO A 106 -23.08 -3.68 2.92
C PRO A 106 -23.35 -2.26 3.44
N GLU A 107 -23.89 -2.10 4.65
CA GLU A 107 -24.09 -0.78 5.27
C GLU A 107 -22.79 -0.20 5.86
N ASN A 108 -21.74 -1.00 5.99
CA ASN A 108 -20.46 -0.59 6.57
C ASN A 108 -19.44 -0.24 5.47
N ILE A 109 -18.67 0.82 5.74
CA ILE A 109 -17.50 1.20 4.95
C ILE A 109 -16.27 1.16 5.85
N ASP A 110 -15.20 0.56 5.35
CA ASP A 110 -13.89 0.55 5.99
C ASP A 110 -12.87 1.28 5.12
N HIS A 111 -12.01 2.06 5.76
CA HIS A 111 -10.88 2.74 5.16
C HIS A 111 -9.64 1.86 5.21
N TYR A 112 -8.89 1.84 4.10
CA TYR A 112 -7.63 1.14 3.95
C TYR A 112 -6.56 2.06 3.37
N ILE A 113 -5.32 1.88 3.84
CA ILE A 113 -4.14 2.57 3.33
C ILE A 113 -3.14 1.52 2.85
N TYR A 114 -2.76 1.58 1.58
CA TYR A 114 -1.62 0.86 1.05
C TYR A 114 -0.37 1.70 1.20
N LYS A 115 0.65 1.19 1.88
CA LYS A 115 1.96 1.83 2.00
C LYS A 115 3.03 0.77 2.23
N ASN A 116 4.23 1.00 1.69
CA ASN A 116 5.38 0.09 1.85
C ASN A 116 5.07 -1.37 1.49
N GLY A 117 4.27 -1.60 0.43
CA GLY A 117 3.95 -2.94 -0.04
C GLY A 117 2.76 -3.62 0.66
N GLN A 118 2.12 -2.97 1.64
CA GLN A 118 1.11 -3.60 2.50
C GLN A 118 -0.14 -2.73 2.67
N TRP A 119 -1.29 -3.38 2.76
CA TRP A 119 -2.54 -2.76 3.18
C TRP A 119 -2.65 -2.73 4.71
N SER A 120 -3.22 -1.66 5.24
CA SER A 120 -3.57 -1.56 6.66
C SER A 120 -4.69 -2.51 7.05
N GLU A 121 -4.87 -2.71 8.35
CA GLU A 121 -6.11 -3.25 8.92
C GLU A 121 -7.31 -2.33 8.59
N PRO A 122 -8.55 -2.87 8.51
CA PRO A 122 -9.76 -2.09 8.27
C PRO A 122 -9.94 -1.01 9.35
N GLN A 123 -10.26 0.21 8.92
CA GLN A 123 -10.61 1.31 9.81
C GLN A 123 -12.07 1.74 9.55
N PRO A 124 -13.01 1.48 10.48
CA PRO A 124 -14.42 1.82 10.28
C PRO A 124 -14.65 3.30 9.98
N VAL A 125 -15.43 3.57 8.93
CA VAL A 125 -15.81 4.93 8.53
C VAL A 125 -17.22 5.22 9.05
N LYS A 126 -17.35 6.30 9.83
CA LYS A 126 -18.67 6.81 10.22
C LYS A 126 -19.31 7.55 9.05
N LEU A 127 -20.39 7.00 8.53
CA LEU A 127 -21.19 7.64 7.49
C LEU A 127 -22.15 8.68 8.07
N SER A 128 -22.51 9.64 7.24
CA SER A 128 -23.54 10.65 7.51
C SER A 128 -24.45 10.81 6.29
N GLY A 129 -25.69 11.18 6.53
CA GLY A 129 -26.72 11.29 5.48
C GLY A 129 -27.60 10.05 5.40
N ASP A 130 -28.63 10.14 4.56
CA ASP A 130 -29.68 9.13 4.33
C ASP A 130 -29.65 8.60 2.89
N GLY A 131 -28.56 8.83 2.17
CA GLY A 131 -28.38 8.39 0.78
C GLY A 131 -28.31 6.86 0.64
N ASP A 132 -28.77 6.37 -0.50
CA ASP A 132 -28.70 4.95 -0.86
C ASP A 132 -27.25 4.49 -1.07
N MET A 133 -26.77 3.56 -0.25
CA MET A 133 -25.43 3.01 -0.33
C MET A 133 -25.10 2.43 -1.72
N SER A 134 -26.07 1.79 -2.38
CA SER A 134 -25.85 1.16 -3.68
C SER A 134 -25.52 2.17 -4.79
N ALA A 135 -26.02 3.41 -4.68
CA ALA A 135 -25.74 4.51 -5.60
C ALA A 135 -24.36 5.17 -5.34
N ASN A 136 -23.75 4.89 -4.19
CA ASN A 136 -22.50 5.50 -3.73
C ASN A 136 -21.26 4.62 -3.94
N VAL A 137 -21.45 3.42 -4.51
CA VAL A 137 -20.36 2.48 -4.73
C VAL A 137 -20.08 2.23 -6.21
N THR A 138 -18.83 1.88 -6.50
CA THR A 138 -18.41 1.38 -7.82
C THR A 138 -17.76 0.01 -7.63
N PRO A 139 -18.17 -1.02 -8.40
CA PRO A 139 -17.47 -2.30 -8.41
C PRO A 139 -15.97 -2.14 -8.71
N LEU A 140 -15.11 -2.76 -7.91
CA LEU A 140 -13.65 -2.64 -8.04
C LEU A 140 -13.15 -3.13 -9.40
N ASP A 141 -13.85 -4.09 -10.04
CA ASP A 141 -13.50 -4.57 -11.39
C ASP A 141 -13.63 -3.49 -12.49
N GLN A 142 -14.36 -2.41 -12.22
CA GLN A 142 -14.45 -1.22 -13.07
C GLN A 142 -13.33 -0.20 -12.81
N ILE A 143 -12.53 -0.39 -11.76
CA ILE A 143 -11.45 0.52 -11.35
C ILE A 143 -10.12 -0.24 -11.43
N LYS A 144 -9.37 -0.02 -12.50
CA LYS A 144 -8.06 -0.66 -12.69
C LYS A 144 -6.96 0.25 -12.15
N PHE A 145 -6.25 -0.18 -11.12
CA PHE A 145 -5.20 0.63 -10.51
C PHE A 145 -4.07 0.92 -11.49
N ALA A 146 -3.75 -0.04 -12.37
CA ALA A 146 -2.74 0.14 -13.41
C ALA A 146 -3.05 1.29 -14.40
N THR A 147 -4.32 1.71 -14.53
CA THR A 147 -4.69 2.89 -15.34
C THR A 147 -4.01 4.17 -14.85
N VAL A 148 -3.68 4.26 -13.56
CA VAL A 148 -2.96 5.40 -12.97
C VAL A 148 -1.61 5.63 -13.64
N ALA A 149 -0.90 4.57 -14.05
CA ALA A 149 0.39 4.69 -14.73
C ALA A 149 0.28 5.35 -16.11
N GLU A 150 -0.78 5.03 -16.86
CA GLU A 150 -1.02 5.66 -18.15
C GLU A 150 -1.44 7.12 -17.99
N ILE A 151 -2.26 7.43 -16.97
CA ILE A 151 -2.63 8.81 -16.65
C ILE A 151 -1.40 9.63 -16.24
N ALA A 152 -0.55 9.09 -15.37
CA ALA A 152 0.69 9.74 -14.93
C ALA A 152 1.63 10.02 -16.12
N LYS A 153 1.69 9.10 -17.09
CA LYS A 153 2.44 9.31 -18.33
C LYS A 153 1.86 10.46 -19.17
N VAL A 154 0.55 10.49 -19.41
CA VAL A 154 -0.10 11.59 -20.15
C VAL A 154 0.10 12.93 -19.43
N TRP A 155 -0.03 12.94 -18.10
CA TRP A 155 0.22 14.11 -17.28
C TRP A 155 1.66 14.63 -17.46
N HIS A 156 2.65 13.74 -17.38
CA HIS A 156 4.06 14.07 -17.62
C HIS A 156 4.30 14.68 -19.00
N GLU A 157 3.74 14.06 -20.05
CA GLU A 157 3.86 14.55 -21.43
C GLU A 157 3.30 15.98 -21.57
N LYS A 158 2.14 16.26 -20.95
CA LYS A 158 1.55 17.60 -20.93
C LYS A 158 2.33 18.59 -20.08
N ALA A 159 2.91 18.15 -18.97
CA ALA A 159 3.71 18.99 -18.10
C ALA A 159 4.99 19.46 -18.81
N VAL A 160 5.64 18.56 -19.55
CA VAL A 160 6.79 18.90 -20.39
C VAL A 160 6.39 19.84 -21.53
N GLU A 161 5.25 19.58 -22.20
CA GLU A 161 4.74 20.41 -23.31
C GLU A 161 4.61 21.89 -22.92
N VAL A 162 4.09 22.16 -21.72
CA VAL A 162 3.85 23.53 -21.23
C VAL A 162 4.99 24.10 -20.38
N GLN A 163 6.11 23.38 -20.26
CA GLN A 163 7.26 23.78 -19.43
C GLN A 163 6.84 24.03 -17.97
N ALA A 164 6.14 23.06 -17.40
CA ALA A 164 5.65 23.10 -16.03
C ALA A 164 6.78 23.13 -14.99
N LYS A 165 6.44 23.63 -13.80
CA LYS A 165 7.35 23.62 -12.63
C LYS A 165 7.71 22.20 -12.21
N GLU A 166 6.71 21.32 -12.21
CA GLU A 166 6.84 19.90 -11.89
C GLU A 166 6.50 19.07 -13.12
N THR A 167 7.25 17.99 -13.35
CA THR A 167 7.04 17.07 -14.47
C THR A 167 6.52 15.70 -14.03
N GLU A 168 6.34 15.48 -12.74
CA GLU A 168 5.77 14.26 -12.18
C GLU A 168 4.46 14.57 -11.46
N ALA A 169 3.40 13.81 -11.76
CA ALA A 169 2.17 13.88 -10.99
C ALA A 169 2.41 13.40 -9.55
N ASP A 170 1.71 14.02 -8.61
CA ASP A 170 1.84 13.76 -7.17
C ASP A 170 0.55 13.18 -6.55
N HIS A 171 -0.60 13.39 -7.21
CA HIS A 171 -1.91 12.87 -6.85
C HIS A 171 -2.77 12.60 -8.09
N ILE A 172 -3.27 11.37 -8.17
CA ILE A 172 -4.28 10.92 -9.14
C ILE A 172 -5.39 10.25 -8.36
N TYR A 173 -6.66 10.48 -8.71
CA TYR A 173 -7.77 9.80 -8.05
C TYR A 173 -8.90 9.41 -8.99
N PHE A 174 -9.51 8.28 -8.68
CA PHE A 174 -10.80 7.89 -9.23
C PHE A 174 -11.91 8.55 -8.42
N SER A 175 -12.94 9.03 -9.10
CA SER A 175 -14.07 9.75 -8.51
C SER A 175 -15.39 9.24 -9.08
N LEU A 176 -16.34 8.94 -8.19
CA LEU A 176 -17.76 8.79 -8.52
C LEU A 176 -18.51 10.07 -8.14
N THR A 177 -18.92 10.83 -9.15
CA THR A 177 -19.87 11.93 -8.95
C THR A 177 -21.28 11.36 -8.82
N VAL A 178 -21.69 11.06 -7.58
CA VAL A 178 -22.91 10.30 -7.24
C VAL A 178 -24.17 10.84 -7.93
N HIS A 179 -24.41 12.16 -7.90
CA HIS A 179 -25.63 12.75 -8.47
C HIS A 179 -25.69 12.67 -10.01
N LEU A 180 -24.56 12.50 -10.69
CA LEU A 180 -24.49 12.30 -12.15
C LEU A 180 -24.24 10.84 -12.52
N GLN A 181 -23.96 9.98 -11.54
CA GLN A 181 -23.45 8.63 -11.75
C GLN A 181 -22.23 8.59 -12.70
N LYS A 182 -21.45 9.67 -12.72
CA LYS A 182 -20.28 9.84 -13.58
C LYS A 182 -19.04 9.33 -12.86
N ARG A 183 -18.28 8.48 -13.54
CA ARG A 183 -16.99 7.94 -13.10
C ARG A 183 -15.89 8.55 -13.96
N SER A 184 -14.87 9.09 -13.31
CA SER A 184 -13.76 9.74 -13.99
C SER A 184 -12.48 9.62 -13.18
N TRP A 185 -11.36 9.83 -13.85
CA TRP A 185 -10.09 10.08 -13.19
C TRP A 185 -9.79 11.57 -13.20
N GLU A 186 -9.22 12.03 -12.10
CA GLU A 186 -8.83 13.42 -11.87
C GLU A 186 -7.38 13.45 -11.37
N THR A 187 -6.68 14.55 -11.64
CA THR A 187 -5.26 14.72 -11.28
C THR A 187 -5.06 16.09 -10.64
N SER A 188 -3.91 16.27 -9.96
CA SER A 188 -3.40 17.61 -9.70
C SER A 188 -3.29 18.41 -11.01
N ASN A 189 -3.48 19.74 -10.91
CA ASN A 189 -3.25 20.63 -12.04
C ASN A 189 -1.77 20.65 -12.42
N ILE A 190 -1.49 20.94 -13.69
CA ILE A 190 -0.14 21.25 -14.15
C ILE A 190 0.09 22.75 -13.97
N GLU A 191 1.15 23.13 -13.26
CA GLU A 191 1.46 24.54 -13.00
C GLU A 191 2.68 25.04 -13.77
N THR A 192 2.58 26.26 -14.27
CA THR A 192 3.71 27.06 -14.78
C THR A 192 3.81 28.35 -13.97
N ASP A 193 4.76 29.22 -14.27
CA ASP A 193 4.86 30.54 -13.62
C ASP A 193 3.67 31.48 -13.94
N ARG A 194 2.89 31.18 -14.99
CA ARG A 194 1.91 32.12 -15.57
C ARG A 194 0.54 31.50 -15.87
N ALA A 195 0.35 30.23 -15.57
CA ALA A 195 -0.86 29.48 -15.92
C ALA A 195 -0.95 28.17 -15.11
N GLU A 196 -2.18 27.72 -14.91
CA GLU A 196 -2.51 26.36 -14.50
C GLU A 196 -3.27 25.67 -15.62
N TYR A 197 -3.12 24.36 -15.71
CA TYR A 197 -3.83 23.53 -16.67
C TYR A 197 -4.50 22.36 -15.96
N SER A 198 -5.77 22.13 -16.31
CA SER A 198 -6.51 20.94 -15.88
C SER A 198 -6.56 19.87 -16.95
N LEU A 199 -6.64 18.63 -16.50
CA LEU A 199 -6.78 17.44 -17.33
C LEU A 199 -8.02 16.69 -16.88
N ASP A 200 -8.94 16.45 -17.82
CA ASP A 200 -10.12 15.64 -17.56
C ASP A 200 -9.95 14.27 -18.22
N PHE A 201 -10.13 13.20 -17.46
CA PHE A 201 -10.03 11.83 -17.98
C PHE A 201 -11.37 11.10 -17.83
N ASP A 202 -11.69 10.23 -18.81
CA ASP A 202 -12.80 9.29 -18.65
C ASP A 202 -12.44 8.15 -17.68
N GLN A 203 -13.41 7.29 -17.33
CA GLN A 203 -13.20 6.16 -16.41
C GLN A 203 -12.11 5.16 -16.84
N ASN A 204 -11.75 5.11 -18.13
CA ASN A 204 -10.72 4.23 -18.65
C ASN A 204 -9.33 4.90 -18.67
N GLY A 205 -9.23 6.15 -18.22
CA GLY A 205 -8.00 6.93 -18.22
C GLY A 205 -7.69 7.60 -19.56
N LYS A 206 -8.65 7.70 -20.47
CA LYS A 206 -8.46 8.46 -21.71
C LYS A 206 -8.63 9.94 -21.43
N LEU A 207 -7.66 10.75 -21.85
CA LEU A 207 -7.75 12.21 -21.80
C LEU A 207 -8.92 12.69 -22.68
N LEU A 208 -9.82 13.45 -22.07
CA LEU A 208 -10.97 14.08 -22.71
C LEU A 208 -10.70 15.55 -23.01
N ASP A 209 -10.11 16.27 -22.06
CA ASP A 209 -9.81 17.69 -22.18
C ASP A 209 -8.47 18.05 -21.53
N PHE A 210 -7.78 19.01 -22.13
CA PHE A 210 -6.59 19.66 -21.57
C PHE A 210 -6.74 21.16 -21.77
N SER A 211 -7.06 21.87 -20.69
CA SER A 211 -7.47 23.26 -20.75
C SER A 211 -6.67 24.12 -19.79
N LYS A 212 -6.29 25.31 -20.26
CA LYS A 212 -5.72 26.37 -19.44
C LYS A 212 -6.83 27.02 -18.60
N ARG A 213 -6.57 27.20 -17.31
CA ARG A 213 -7.45 27.92 -16.39
C ARG A 213 -7.13 29.41 -16.31
#